data_AF-G2QG61-F1
#
_entry.id   AF-G2QG61-F1
#
_cell.length_a   1.000
_cell.length_b   1.000
_cell.length_c   1.000
_cell.angle_alpha   90.00
_cell.angle_beta   90.00
_cell.angle_gamma   90.00
#
_symmetry.space_group_name_H-M   'P 1'
#
loop_
_entity.id
_entity.type
_entity.pdbx_description
1 polymer ?
#
loop_
_entity_poly.entity_id
_entity_poly.type
_entity_poly.pdbx_seq_one_letter_code
_entity_poly.pdbx_strand_id
1 'polypeptide(L)'
;MLLLHSCTDQTNSESQPLDKKSPAEGKAASETATLSDNVAASEGERNYWLMKAEPESRFENGVDVKFSIDDLRAKTEPEPWDGIRSYVARNNLRAMKKGELAFFYHSNCSEPGIYGTMEIVREHSPDRASVRPLESSRMKP
;
A
#
# COMPACT_ATOMS: atom_id res chain seq x y z
N MET A 1 11.29 3.58 -1.11
CA MET A 1 10.86 4.92 -1.57
C MET A 1 10.07 4.70 -2.84
N LEU A 2 8.93 5.36 -2.98
CA LEU A 2 7.91 5.02 -3.97
C LEU A 2 7.68 6.20 -4.90
N LEU A 3 7.55 5.92 -6.19
CA LEU A 3 7.11 6.89 -7.18
C LEU A 3 5.82 6.41 -7.80
N LEU A 4 4.84 7.30 -7.88
CA LEU A 4 3.62 7.04 -8.64
C LEU A 4 4.00 7.03 -10.12
N HIS A 5 3.67 5.95 -10.83
CA HIS A 5 3.65 6.02 -12.29
C HIS A 5 2.39 6.74 -12.71
N SER A 6 2.53 7.67 -13.66
CA SER A 6 1.45 8.45 -14.25
C SER A 6 0.20 7.60 -14.45
N CYS A 7 -0.80 7.86 -13.61
CA CYS A 7 -2.13 7.29 -13.71
C CYS A 7 -2.71 7.75 -15.05
N THR A 8 -2.92 6.83 -16.00
CA THR A 8 -3.85 7.09 -17.10
C THR A 8 -5.25 7.02 -16.51
N ASP A 9 -5.92 8.17 -16.44
CA ASP A 9 -7.32 8.29 -16.03
C ASP A 9 -8.18 7.31 -16.83
N GLN A 10 -8.82 6.36 -16.14
CA GLN A 10 -10.07 5.79 -16.61
C GLN A 10 -11.18 6.33 -15.72
N THR A 11 -11.94 7.24 -16.33
CA THR A 11 -13.13 7.88 -15.78
C THR A 11 -14.20 6.84 -15.43
N ASN A 12 -14.71 7.03 -14.22
CA ASN A 12 -15.83 6.39 -13.54
C ASN A 12 -17.11 6.19 -14.40
N SER A 13 -17.84 5.11 -14.12
CA SER A 13 -19.31 5.06 -14.30
C SER A 13 -19.97 4.41 -13.08
N GLU A 14 -20.60 5.25 -12.26
CA GLU A 14 -21.72 5.00 -11.33
C GLU A 14 -22.72 3.92 -11.84
N SER A 15 -23.42 3.08 -11.06
CA SER A 15 -24.04 3.31 -9.74
C SER A 15 -24.83 2.06 -9.24
N GLN A 16 -24.84 1.88 -7.89
CA GLN A 16 -26.00 1.51 -7.02
C GLN A 16 -26.38 0.02 -6.71
N PRO A 17 -27.04 -0.25 -5.54
CA PRO A 17 -26.65 -1.31 -4.58
C PRO A 17 -27.72 -2.39 -4.32
N LEU A 18 -27.37 -3.49 -3.62
CA LEU A 18 -28.36 -4.44 -3.06
C LEU A 18 -28.01 -4.94 -1.64
N ASP A 19 -29.06 -4.97 -0.82
CA ASP A 19 -29.17 -5.28 0.60
C ASP A 19 -28.92 -6.75 1.03
N LYS A 20 -28.38 -6.88 2.26
CA LYS A 20 -28.67 -7.85 3.37
C LYS A 20 -28.77 -9.37 3.10
N LYS A 21 -27.94 -10.11 3.88
CA LYS A 21 -28.29 -11.22 4.83
C LYS A 21 -27.40 -12.47 4.71
N SER A 22 -26.69 -12.81 5.79
CA SER A 22 -26.02 -14.12 6.08
C SER A 22 -27.09 -15.20 6.41
N PRO A 23 -26.87 -16.54 6.43
CA PRO A 23 -25.60 -17.25 6.68
C PRO A 23 -25.37 -18.64 6.01
N ALA A 24 -24.15 -19.16 6.24
CA ALA A 24 -23.77 -20.57 6.48
C ALA A 24 -23.82 -21.66 5.37
N GLU A 25 -22.61 -22.19 5.14
CA GLU A 25 -22.21 -23.61 4.98
C GLU A 25 -22.78 -24.49 3.86
N GLY A 26 -21.89 -24.91 2.95
CA GLY A 26 -22.11 -26.00 2.01
C GLY A 26 -20.80 -26.43 1.32
N LYS A 27 -20.34 -27.63 1.62
CA LYS A 27 -19.08 -28.27 1.21
C LYS A 27 -19.31 -29.08 -0.07
N ALA A 28 -18.48 -28.93 -1.12
CA ALA A 28 -18.13 -30.00 -2.08
C ALA A 28 -17.15 -29.50 -3.16
N ALA A 29 -16.38 -30.44 -3.69
CA ALA A 29 -15.14 -30.24 -4.43
C ALA A 29 -15.28 -30.32 -5.96
N SER A 30 -14.19 -29.91 -6.62
CA SER A 30 -13.69 -30.37 -7.93
C SER A 30 -14.38 -29.85 -9.19
N GLU A 31 -13.67 -29.07 -10.01
CA GLU A 31 -13.08 -29.60 -11.24
C GLU A 31 -12.21 -28.56 -11.96
N THR A 32 -11.21 -29.12 -12.62
CA THR A 32 -10.06 -28.53 -13.30
C THR A 32 -10.45 -27.70 -14.51
N ALA A 33 -9.96 -26.46 -14.60
CA ALA A 33 -9.89 -25.73 -15.85
C ALA A 33 -8.48 -25.19 -16.03
N THR A 34 -7.67 -25.97 -16.76
CA THR A 34 -6.41 -25.57 -17.37
C THR A 34 -6.68 -24.47 -18.40
N LEU A 35 -6.06 -23.29 -18.21
CA LEU A 35 -5.87 -22.31 -19.28
C LEU A 35 -4.38 -22.00 -19.39
N SER A 36 -3.82 -22.49 -20.49
CA SER A 36 -2.49 -22.23 -20.98
C SER A 36 -2.55 -21.01 -21.90
N ASP A 37 -1.95 -19.91 -21.47
CA ASP A 37 -1.55 -18.82 -22.37
C ASP A 37 -0.05 -18.57 -22.20
N ASN A 38 0.70 -19.02 -23.18
CA ASN A 38 2.08 -18.62 -23.40
C ASN A 38 2.07 -17.24 -24.08
N VAL A 39 2.43 -16.19 -23.35
CA VAL A 39 2.88 -14.93 -23.93
C VAL A 39 4.34 -14.73 -23.54
N ALA A 40 5.18 -14.60 -24.56
CA ALA A 40 6.61 -14.43 -24.45
C ALA A 40 6.99 -13.14 -23.71
N ALA A 41 7.74 -13.27 -22.61
CA ALA A 41 8.82 -12.36 -22.27
C ALA A 41 9.74 -13.05 -21.24
N SER A 42 11.03 -13.19 -21.58
CA SER A 42 12.06 -13.46 -20.58
C SER A 42 12.29 -12.18 -19.77
N GLU A 43 11.40 -11.89 -18.83
CA GLU A 43 11.58 -10.90 -17.77
C GLU A 43 11.75 -11.67 -16.45
N GLY A 44 12.88 -11.46 -15.76
CA GLY A 44 13.16 -12.16 -14.51
C GLY A 44 12.04 -12.01 -13.49
N GLU A 45 11.88 -13.00 -12.60
CA GLU A 45 10.86 -13.03 -11.54
C GLU A 45 10.78 -11.66 -10.80
N ARG A 46 9.78 -10.85 -11.16
CA ARG A 46 9.47 -9.59 -10.46
C ARG A 46 8.46 -9.89 -9.36
N ASN A 47 8.75 -9.47 -8.13
CA ASN A 47 7.75 -9.53 -7.09
C ASN A 47 6.77 -8.37 -7.24
N TYR A 48 5.51 -8.62 -6.88
CA TYR A 48 4.46 -7.62 -6.82
C TYR A 48 4.01 -7.45 -5.38
N TRP A 49 3.71 -6.22 -5.01
CA TRP A 49 3.41 -5.85 -3.64
C TRP A 49 2.05 -5.17 -3.51
N LEU A 50 1.51 -5.14 -2.29
CA LEU A 50 0.36 -4.33 -1.93
C LEU A 50 0.70 -3.53 -0.68
N MET A 51 0.48 -2.22 -0.73
CA MET A 51 0.83 -1.30 0.33
C MET A 51 -0.41 -0.52 0.75
N LYS A 52 -0.63 -0.46 2.07
CA LYS A 52 -1.84 0.11 2.67
C LYS A 52 -1.55 1.48 3.27
N ALA A 53 -2.39 2.46 2.96
CA ALA A 53 -2.38 3.78 3.56
C ALA A 53 -3.81 4.22 3.92
N GLU A 54 -3.94 5.13 4.87
CA GLU A 54 -5.23 5.62 5.33
C GLU A 54 -5.49 7.02 4.75
N PRO A 55 -6.49 7.22 3.90
CA PRO A 55 -6.75 8.52 3.27
C PRO A 55 -7.45 9.52 4.21
N GLU A 56 -8.04 9.03 5.31
CA GLU A 56 -8.74 9.84 6.30
C GLU A 56 -7.83 10.17 7.49
N SER A 57 -8.06 11.31 8.15
CA SER A 57 -7.24 11.74 9.29
C SER A 57 -7.43 10.81 10.49
N ARG A 58 -6.31 10.31 11.00
CA ARG A 58 -6.27 9.48 12.22
C ARG A 58 -4.98 9.76 12.97
N PHE A 59 -5.09 9.93 14.27
CA PHE A 59 -3.93 10.21 15.11
C PHE A 59 -3.37 8.91 15.70
N GLU A 60 -2.10 8.63 15.43
CA GLU A 60 -1.31 7.61 16.13
C GLU A 60 -0.19 8.27 16.92
N ASN A 61 -0.13 8.01 18.22
CA ASN A 61 0.89 8.59 19.12
C ASN A 61 1.01 10.13 19.00
N GLY A 62 -0.11 10.81 18.73
CA GLY A 62 -0.16 12.27 18.57
C GLY A 62 0.24 12.80 17.20
N VAL A 63 0.44 11.93 16.19
CA VAL A 63 0.77 12.30 14.81
C VAL A 63 -0.37 11.89 13.88
N ASP A 64 -0.80 12.77 12.99
CA ASP A 64 -1.78 12.44 11.94
C ASP A 64 -1.11 11.53 10.90
N VAL A 65 -1.69 10.37 10.63
CA VAL A 65 -1.18 9.36 9.67
C VAL A 65 -1.90 9.40 8.32
N LYS A 66 -2.68 10.45 8.06
CA LYS A 66 -3.36 10.67 6.78
C LYS A 66 -2.39 10.64 5.60
N PHE A 67 -2.62 9.72 4.67
CA PHE A 67 -1.90 9.66 3.42
C PHE A 67 -2.75 9.01 2.32
N SER A 68 -3.14 9.82 1.33
CA SER A 68 -3.93 9.39 0.18
C SER A 68 -3.09 9.22 -1.09
N ILE A 69 -3.69 8.65 -2.13
CA ILE A 69 -3.01 8.53 -3.43
C ILE A 69 -2.82 9.90 -4.10
N ASP A 70 -3.71 10.86 -3.84
CA ASP A 70 -3.58 12.22 -4.36
C ASP A 70 -2.42 12.95 -3.68
N ASP A 71 -2.19 12.70 -2.39
CA ASP A 71 -1.01 13.21 -1.69
C ASP A 71 0.27 12.65 -2.33
N LEU A 72 0.30 11.36 -2.66
CA LEU A 72 1.42 10.75 -3.37
C LEU A 72 1.61 11.33 -4.78
N ARG A 73 0.51 11.61 -5.50
CA ARG A 73 0.53 12.22 -6.84
C ARG A 73 1.06 13.67 -6.83
N ALA A 74 0.78 14.41 -5.76
CA ALA A 74 1.21 15.79 -5.60
C ALA A 74 2.72 15.93 -5.29
N LYS A 75 3.41 14.83 -4.94
CA LYS A 75 4.84 14.85 -4.65
C LYS A 75 5.67 14.93 -5.93
N THR A 76 6.68 15.80 -5.93
CA THR A 76 7.65 15.93 -7.02
C THR A 76 8.84 15.00 -6.89
N GLU A 77 9.10 14.52 -5.68
CA GLU A 77 10.16 13.56 -5.36
C GLU A 77 9.53 12.28 -4.81
N PRO A 78 10.18 11.11 -4.97
CA PRO A 78 9.59 9.89 -4.46
C PRO A 78 9.42 9.91 -2.93
N GLU A 79 8.33 9.37 -2.43
CA GLU A 79 8.02 9.45 -1.00
C GLU A 79 8.61 8.23 -0.26
N PRO A 80 9.24 8.41 0.92
CA PRO A 80 9.57 7.28 1.78
C PRO A 80 8.29 6.56 2.27
N TRP A 81 8.37 5.26 2.48
CA TRP A 81 7.30 4.52 3.15
C TRP A 81 7.75 4.17 4.56
N ASP A 82 7.33 5.00 5.51
CA ASP A 82 7.73 4.93 6.91
C ASP A 82 6.59 4.39 7.79
N GLY A 83 6.67 4.59 9.10
CA GLY A 83 5.58 4.25 10.03
C GLY A 83 5.35 2.75 10.29
N ILE A 84 6.09 1.84 9.65
CA ILE A 84 5.86 0.40 9.82
C ILE A 84 6.30 -0.11 11.19
N ARG A 85 5.31 -0.49 12.01
CA ARG A 85 5.52 -1.10 13.33
C ARG A 85 5.46 -2.63 13.32
N SER A 86 4.96 -3.24 12.23
CA SER A 86 4.90 -4.70 12.09
C SER A 86 6.22 -5.28 11.59
N TYR A 87 6.77 -6.25 12.32
CA TYR A 87 8.01 -6.94 11.95
C TYR A 87 7.93 -7.63 10.58
N VAL A 88 6.78 -8.25 10.28
CA VAL A 88 6.56 -8.94 8.99
C VAL A 88 6.55 -7.92 7.84
N ALA A 89 5.78 -6.83 7.99
CA ALA A 89 5.72 -5.79 6.97
C ALA A 89 7.08 -5.13 6.75
N ARG A 90 7.87 -4.93 7.82
CA ARG A 90 9.24 -4.42 7.72
C ARG A 90 10.14 -5.36 6.93
N ASN A 91 10.01 -6.67 7.12
CA ASN A 91 10.79 -7.65 6.37
C ASN A 91 10.37 -7.69 4.89
N ASN A 92 9.07 -7.54 4.61
CA ASN A 92 8.57 -7.42 3.23
C ASN A 92 9.13 -6.17 2.54
N LEU A 93 9.13 -5.01 3.21
CA LEU A 93 9.79 -3.80 2.69
C LEU A 93 11.27 -4.00 2.37
N ARG A 94 11.98 -4.80 3.18
CA ARG A 94 13.40 -5.11 2.96
C ARG A 94 13.63 -6.05 1.78
N ALA A 95 12.63 -6.84 1.41
CA ALA A 95 12.67 -7.75 0.27
C ALA A 95 12.33 -7.07 -1.06
N MET A 96 11.68 -5.89 -1.02
CA MET A 96 11.36 -5.10 -2.21
C MET A 96 12.62 -4.61 -2.93
N LYS A 97 12.64 -4.78 -4.25
CA LYS A 97 13.73 -4.35 -5.14
C LYS A 97 13.31 -3.17 -6.00
N LYS A 98 14.29 -2.37 -6.42
CA LYS A 98 14.05 -1.28 -7.37
C LYS A 98 13.49 -1.82 -8.68
N GLY A 99 12.43 -1.20 -9.22
CA GLY A 99 11.76 -1.64 -10.45
C GLY A 99 10.63 -2.63 -10.25
N GLU A 100 10.36 -3.07 -9.02
CA GLU A 100 9.16 -3.83 -8.68
C GLU A 100 7.94 -2.91 -8.54
N LEU A 101 6.76 -3.46 -8.76
CA LEU A 101 5.50 -2.71 -8.70
C LEU A 101 4.71 -3.05 -7.43
N ALA A 102 3.98 -2.06 -6.95
CA ALA A 102 3.11 -2.17 -5.79
C ALA A 102 1.74 -1.53 -6.06
N PHE A 103 0.68 -2.14 -5.53
CA PHE A 103 -0.65 -1.54 -5.49
C PHE A 103 -0.79 -0.63 -4.27
N PHE A 104 -1.40 0.55 -4.47
CA PHE A 104 -1.75 1.48 -3.40
C PHE A 104 -3.18 1.18 -2.94
N TYR A 105 -3.33 0.74 -1.70
CA TYR A 105 -4.59 0.35 -1.10
C TYR A 105 -5.04 1.35 -0.03
N HIS A 106 -6.22 1.93 -0.18
CA HIS A 106 -6.84 2.73 0.88
C HIS A 106 -7.45 1.79 1.91
N SER A 107 -6.92 1.84 3.13
CA SER A 107 -7.44 1.11 4.28
C SER A 107 -8.15 2.04 5.25
N ASN A 108 -9.04 1.47 6.08
CA ASN A 108 -9.69 2.18 7.18
C ASN A 108 -10.38 3.49 6.75
N CYS A 109 -11.04 3.45 5.60
CA CYS A 109 -11.86 4.54 5.07
C CYS A 109 -13.27 4.01 4.75
N SER A 110 -14.16 4.94 4.41
CA SER A 110 -15.51 4.64 3.94
C SER A 110 -15.55 3.67 2.75
N GLU A 111 -14.65 3.83 1.78
CA GLU A 111 -14.56 3.01 0.56
C GLU A 111 -13.17 2.35 0.40
N PRO A 112 -12.91 1.21 1.07
CA PRO A 112 -11.62 0.55 1.02
C PRO A 112 -11.39 -0.15 -0.34
N GLY A 113 -10.22 0.03 -0.93
CA GLY A 113 -9.94 -0.47 -2.28
C GLY A 113 -8.54 -0.17 -2.79
N ILE A 114 -8.23 -0.65 -4.00
CA ILE A 114 -6.99 -0.31 -4.72
C ILE A 114 -7.26 0.92 -5.57
N TYR A 115 -6.49 1.99 -5.35
CA TYR A 115 -6.69 3.28 -6.02
C TYR A 115 -5.62 3.58 -7.07
N GLY A 116 -4.55 2.77 -7.13
CA GLY A 116 -3.55 2.90 -8.18
C GLY A 116 -2.35 1.97 -8.00
N THR A 117 -1.35 2.17 -8.86
CA THR A 117 -0.08 1.44 -8.87
C THR A 117 1.08 2.38 -8.68
N MET A 118 2.16 1.89 -8.09
CA MET A 118 3.39 2.63 -7.85
C MET A 118 4.60 1.73 -8.03
N GLU A 119 5.76 2.33 -8.29
CA GLU A 119 7.03 1.61 -8.44
C GLU A 119 7.92 1.84 -7.22
N ILE A 120 8.61 0.77 -6.83
CA ILE A 120 9.73 0.87 -5.90
C ILE A 120 10.91 1.53 -6.63
N VAL A 121 11.19 2.79 -6.34
CA VAL A 121 12.35 3.50 -6.94
C VAL A 121 13.61 3.44 -6.09
N ARG A 122 13.48 3.06 -4.81
CA ARG A 122 14.61 2.85 -3.90
C ARG A 122 14.28 1.76 -2.88
N GLU A 123 15.26 0.88 -2.68
CA GLU A 123 15.26 -0.17 -1.67
C GLU A 123 15.18 0.41 -0.24
N HIS A 124 14.85 -0.45 0.72
CA HIS A 124 14.74 -0.07 2.12
C HIS A 124 16.05 0.55 2.64
N SER A 125 15.94 1.77 3.19
CA SER A 125 17.01 2.41 3.97
C SER A 125 16.55 2.53 5.42
N PRO A 126 17.44 2.42 6.42
CA PRO A 126 17.07 2.63 7.82
C PRO A 126 16.38 3.99 8.02
N ASP A 127 15.21 3.96 8.63
CA ASP A 127 14.40 5.15 8.87
C ASP A 127 15.13 6.14 9.80
N ARG A 128 15.36 7.38 9.32
CA ARG A 128 15.93 8.46 10.14
C ARG A 128 14.94 8.96 11.20
N ALA A 129 13.63 8.77 11.02
CA ALA A 129 12.61 9.19 11.99
C ALA A 129 12.55 8.26 13.22
N SER A 130 13.04 7.02 13.11
CA SER A 130 13.15 6.09 14.23
C SER A 130 14.20 6.49 15.28
N VAL A 131 15.08 7.45 14.97
CA VAL A 131 16.03 8.09 15.89
C VAL A 131 15.58 9.51 16.22
N ARG A 132 14.47 9.65 16.96
CA ARG A 132 14.24 10.86 17.77
C ARG A 132 14.83 10.63 19.18
N PRO A 133 15.90 11.33 19.57
CA PRO A 133 16.23 11.47 20.98
C PRO A 133 15.04 12.11 21.70
N LEU A 134 14.62 11.52 22.81
CA LEU A 134 13.67 12.13 23.75
C LEU A 134 14.38 13.30 24.45
N GLU A 135 14.42 14.47 23.83
CA GLU A 135 14.91 15.72 24.42
C GLU A 135 13.76 16.75 24.22
N SER A 136 13.18 17.43 25.21
CA SER A 136 13.60 17.82 26.55
C SER A 136 12.35 17.99 27.42
N SER A 137 12.22 17.22 28.49
CA SER A 137 11.48 17.63 29.68
C SER A 137 12.28 17.23 30.92
N ARG A 138 13.50 17.79 30.98
CA ARG A 138 14.28 17.90 32.22
C ARG A 138 14.80 19.33 32.31
N MET A 139 13.88 20.27 32.53
CA MET A 139 14.21 21.52 33.20
C MET A 139 13.07 21.83 34.16
N LYS A 140 13.20 21.29 35.36
CA LYS A 140 12.54 21.81 36.56
C LYS A 140 13.23 23.14 36.92
N PRO A 141 12.47 24.18 37.25
CA PRO A 141 12.66 24.88 38.50
C PRO A 141 11.82 24.21 39.60
#